data_AF-A0A554IA01-F1
#
_entry.id   AF-A0A554IA01-F1
#
_cell.length_a   1.000
_cell.length_b   1.000
_cell.length_c   1.000
_cell.angle_alpha   90.00
_cell.angle_beta   90.00
_cell.angle_gamma   90.00
#
_symmetry.space_group_name_H-M   'P 1'
#
loop_
_entity.id
_entity.type
_entity.pdbx_description
1 polymer ?
#
loop_
_entity_poly.entity_id
_entity_poly.type
_entity_poly.pdbx_seq_one_letter_code
_entity_poly.pdbx_strand_id
1 'polypeptide(L)' 'LTNWSPALAFCLLASGKIESIIHNDNEIYDYIAGKLIAKEAGALISDFKGRQEKNDKNSIFLASNGTEIHEQLLKIL' A
#
# COMPACT_ATOMS: atom_id res chain seq x y z
N LEU A 1 -12.94 -11.82 10.81
CA LEU A 1 -11.65 -11.42 11.42
C LEU A 1 -11.45 -9.95 11.07
N THR A 2 -11.24 -9.07 12.05
CA THR A 2 -10.91 -7.65 11.79
C THR A 2 -9.42 -7.45 11.99
N ASN A 3 -8.68 -7.06 10.94
CA ASN A 3 -7.28 -6.67 11.08
C ASN A 3 -7.19 -5.21 11.52
N TRP A 4 -6.61 -4.94 12.69
CA TRP A 4 -6.44 -3.59 13.26
C TRP A 4 -4.97 -3.14 13.30
N SER A 5 -4.06 -3.87 12.62
CA SER A 5 -2.63 -3.56 12.58
C SER A 5 -2.20 -3.20 11.14
N PRO A 6 -1.89 -1.91 10.87
CA PRO A 6 -1.36 -1.47 9.58
C PRO A 6 -0.04 -2.18 9.23
N ALA A 7 0.88 -2.28 10.19
CA ALA A 7 2.15 -2.97 10.00
C ALA A 7 1.98 -4.43 9.55
N LEU A 8 1.04 -5.17 10.16
CA LEU A 8 0.73 -6.54 9.73
C LEU A 8 0.14 -6.57 8.32
N ALA A 9 -0.74 -5.62 7.97
CA ALA A 9 -1.30 -5.52 6.62
C ALA A 9 -0.20 -5.40 5.56
N PHE A 10 0.80 -4.54 5.79
CA PHE A 10 1.95 -4.40 4.88
C PHE A 10 2.76 -5.68 4.76
N CYS A 11 3.00 -6.41 5.85
CA CYS A 11 3.68 -7.70 5.79
C CYS A 11 2.87 -8.76 5.03
N LEU A 12 1.54 -8.74 5.15
CA LEU A 12 0.66 -9.62 4.37
C LEU A 12 0.73 -9.28 2.87
N LEU A 13 0.77 -8.00 2.50
CA LEU A 13 0.97 -7.59 1.11
C LEU A 13 2.34 -8.04 0.58
N ALA A 14 3.40 -7.75 1.34
CA ALA A 14 4.78 -8.12 0.99
C ALA A 14 4.98 -9.64 0.82
N SER A 15 4.22 -10.46 1.57
CA SER A 15 4.26 -11.92 1.50
C SER A 15 3.24 -12.52 0.53
N GLY A 16 2.52 -11.70 -0.25
CA GLY A 16 1.54 -12.13 -1.24
C GLY A 16 0.29 -12.78 -0.65
N LYS A 17 -0.09 -12.42 0.58
CA LYS A 17 -1.29 -12.92 1.27
C LYS A 17 -2.52 -12.03 1.08
N ILE A 18 -2.30 -10.79 0.67
CA ILE A 18 -3.34 -9.85 0.21
C ILE A 18 -2.82 -9.13 -1.04
N GLU A 19 -3.74 -8.60 -1.84
CA GLU A 19 -3.42 -8.04 -3.15
C GLU A 19 -3.20 -6.52 -3.10
N SER A 20 -3.79 -5.83 -2.11
CA SER A 20 -3.72 -4.36 -2.02
C SER A 20 -4.01 -3.81 -0.64
N ILE A 21 -3.54 -2.58 -0.41
CA ILE A 21 -3.85 -1.72 0.73
C ILE A 21 -4.20 -0.33 0.19
N ILE A 22 -5.40 0.16 0.51
CA ILE A 22 -5.76 1.56 0.35
C ILE A 22 -5.43 2.25 1.67
N HIS A 23 -4.46 3.17 1.65
CA HIS A 23 -4.00 3.87 2.83
C HIS A 23 -4.44 5.33 2.73
N ASN A 24 -5.32 5.77 3.64
CA ASN A 24 -5.96 7.09 3.61
C ASN A 24 -5.67 7.85 4.90
N ASP A 25 -4.42 8.24 5.06
CA ASP A 25 -3.86 9.03 6.16
C ASP A 25 -3.83 8.31 7.52
N ASN A 26 -2.65 8.29 8.13
CA ASN A 26 -2.45 8.01 9.54
C ASN A 26 -1.06 8.50 9.98
N GLU A 27 -0.72 8.26 11.24
CA GLU A 27 0.54 8.65 11.82
C GLU A 27 1.73 7.94 11.16
N ILE A 28 2.80 8.69 10.89
CA ILE A 28 3.96 8.21 10.09
C ILE A 28 4.55 6.89 10.58
N TYR A 29 4.56 6.67 11.90
CA TYR A 29 5.11 5.47 12.52
C TYR A 29 4.27 4.21 12.28
N ASP A 30 3.01 4.34 11.88
CA ASP A 30 2.14 3.20 11.61
C ASP A 30 2.38 2.58 10.23
N TYR A 31 2.86 3.36 9.25
CA TYR A 31 2.97 2.90 7.87
C TYR A 31 4.37 2.97 7.28
N ILE A 32 5.25 3.87 7.71
CA ILE A 32 6.49 4.13 6.96
C ILE A 32 7.39 2.89 6.84
N ALA A 33 7.50 2.10 7.90
CA ALA A 33 8.27 0.86 7.90
C ALA A 33 7.61 -0.21 7.03
N GLY A 34 6.29 -0.38 7.14
CA GLY A 34 5.53 -1.34 6.35
C GLY A 34 5.53 -1.00 4.84
N LYS A 35 5.39 0.27 4.51
CA LYS A 35 5.46 0.80 3.14
C LYS A 35 6.81 0.48 2.50
N LEU A 36 7.91 0.69 3.23
CA LEU A 36 9.25 0.33 2.76
C LEU A 36 9.39 -1.19 2.53
N ILE A 37 8.94 -2.02 3.47
CA ILE A 37 8.98 -3.49 3.33
C ILE A 37 8.19 -3.94 2.10
N ALA A 38 6.97 -3.44 1.91
CA ALA A 38 6.14 -3.80 0.76
C ALA A 38 6.78 -3.38 -0.57
N LYS A 39 7.38 -2.18 -0.62
CA LYS A 39 8.09 -1.66 -1.79
C LYS A 39 9.28 -2.56 -2.18
N GLU A 40 10.11 -2.94 -1.21
CA GLU A 40 11.26 -3.83 -1.45
C GLU A 40 10.83 -5.26 -1.85
N ALA A 41 9.64 -5.69 -1.43
CA ALA A 41 9.02 -6.94 -1.87
C ALA A 41 8.40 -6.86 -3.29
N GLY A 42 8.47 -5.70 -3.95
CA GLY A 42 7.98 -5.48 -5.31
C GLY A 42 6.55 -4.93 -5.40
N ALA A 43 5.97 -4.46 -4.30
CA ALA A 43 4.66 -3.81 -4.34
C ALA A 43 4.72 -2.52 -5.18
N LEU A 44 3.70 -2.32 -6.01
CA LEU A 44 3.48 -1.06 -6.73
C LEU A 44 2.79 -0.07 -5.80
N ILE A 45 3.36 1.13 -5.66
CA ILE A 45 2.83 2.20 -4.82
C ILE A 45 2.59 3.45 -5.67
N SER A 46 1.37 3.97 -5.63
CA SER A 46 0.97 5.19 -6.33
C SER A 46 0.09 6.06 -5.44
N ASP A 47 -0.12 7.31 -5.85
CA ASP A 47 -1.29 8.05 -5.37
C ASP A 47 -2.59 7.55 -6.03
N PHE A 48 -3.73 8.09 -5.60
CA PHE A 48 -5.04 7.73 -6.18
C PHE A 48 -5.26 8.25 -7.60
N LYS A 49 -4.29 8.95 -8.19
CA LYS A 49 -4.28 9.32 -9.62
C LYS A 49 -3.39 8.40 -10.46
N GLY A 50 -2.88 7.31 -9.88
CA GLY A 50 -1.97 6.36 -10.53
C GLY A 50 -0.56 6.91 -10.75
N ARG A 51 -0.20 8.04 -10.15
CA ARG A 51 1.16 8.58 -10.26
C ARG A 51 2.05 7.83 -9.28
N GLN A 52 3.17 7.30 -9.77
CA GLN A 52 4.13 6.56 -8.95
C GLN A 52 4.56 7.38 -7.73
N GLU A 53 4.61 6.72 -6.58
CA GLU A 53 5.04 7.32 -5.33
C GLU A 53 6.48 7.83 -5.42
N LYS A 54 6.69 9.09 -5.01
CA LYS A 54 8.02 9.73 -5.01
C LYS A 54 8.53 10.04 -3.62
N ASN A 55 7.66 10.02 -2.61
CA ASN A 55 8.02 10.32 -1.23
C ASN A 55 7.43 9.26 -0.31
N ASP A 56 8.30 8.48 0.32
CA ASP A 56 7.86 7.40 1.21
C ASP A 56 7.12 7.94 2.46
N LYS A 57 7.22 9.24 2.77
CA LYS A 57 6.47 9.93 3.85
C LYS A 57 5.08 10.42 3.45
N ASN A 58 4.60 10.14 2.24
CA ASN A 58 3.21 10.41 1.88
C ASN A 58 2.30 9.37 2.56
N SER A 59 1.30 9.84 3.31
CA SER A 59 0.35 9.03 4.09
C SER A 59 -0.94 8.71 3.32
N ILE A 60 -1.08 9.13 2.07
CA ILE A 60 -2.22 8.79 1.22
C ILE A 60 -1.68 8.12 -0.03
N PHE A 61 -1.96 6.83 -0.19
CA PHE A 61 -1.47 6.03 -1.31
C PHE A 61 -2.25 4.73 -1.49
N LEU A 62 -2.15 4.17 -2.69
CA LEU A 62 -2.53 2.81 -3.01
C LEU A 62 -1.25 1.97 -3.10
N ALA A 63 -1.17 0.89 -2.33
CA ALA A 63 -0.14 -0.14 -2.48
C ALA A 63 -0.78 -1.43 -2.99
N SER A 64 -0.21 -2.10 -3.98
CA SER A 64 -0.71 -3.39 -4.47
C SER A 64 0.39 -4.31 -4.96
N ASN A 65 0.02 -5.55 -5.30
CA ASN A 65 0.91 -6.55 -5.89
C ASN A 65 1.42 -6.23 -7.33
N GLY A 66 1.13 -5.03 -7.87
CA GLY A 66 1.62 -4.60 -9.19
C GLY A 66 0.94 -5.27 -10.39
N THR A 67 -0.21 -5.90 -10.20
CA THR A 67 -1.00 -6.54 -11.27
C THR A 67 -2.20 -5.68 -11.71
N GLU A 68 -3.09 -6.23 -12.53
CA GLU A 68 -4.32 -5.57 -13.01
C GLU A 68 -5.21 -5.03 -11.87
N ILE A 69 -5.14 -5.63 -10.68
CA ILE A 69 -5.87 -5.16 -9.49
C ILE A 69 -5.55 -3.70 -9.17
N HIS A 70 -4.31 -3.23 -9.41
CA HIS A 70 -3.95 -1.84 -9.17
C HIS A 70 -4.82 -0.88 -10.01
N GLU A 71 -4.91 -1.14 -11.31
CA GLU A 71 -5.69 -0.33 -12.25
C GLU A 71 -7.20 -0.45 -12.01
N GLN A 72 -7.67 -1.61 -11.55
CA GLN A 72 -9.08 -1.79 -11.19
C GLN A 72 -9.45 -0.96 -9.96
N LEU A 73 -8.56 -0.88 -8.95
CA LEU A 73 -8.77 -0.06 -7.76
C LEU A 73 -8.72 1.43 -8.07
N LEU A 74 -7.79 1.88 -8.92
CA LEU A 74 -7.72 3.29 -9.35
C LEU A 74 -9.00 3.78 -10.05
N LYS A 75 -9.79 2.90 -10.67
CA LYS A 75 -11.05 3.27 -11.34
C LYS A 75 -12.21 3.53 -10.36
N ILE A 76 -12.10 3.06 -9.12
CA ILE A 76 -13.17 3.15 -8.11
C ILE A 76 -12.82 4.07 -6.93
N LEU A 77 -11.60 4.61 -6.91
CA LEU A 77 -11.12 5.62 -5.96
C LEU A 77 -11.33 7.03 -6.51
#